data_AF-A0A838F4K2-F1
#
_entry.id   AF-A0A838F4K2-F1
#
_cell.length_a   1.000
_cell.length_b   1.000
_cell.length_c   1.000
_cell.angle_alpha   90.00
_cell.angle_beta   90.00
_cell.angle_gamma   90.00
#
_symmetry.space_group_name_H-M   'P 1'
#
loop_
_entity.id
_entity.type
_entity.pdbx_description
1 polymer ?
#
loop_
_entity_poly.entity_id
_entity_poly.type
_entity_poly.pdbx_seq_one_letter_code
_entity_poly.pdbx_strand_id
1 'polypeptide(L)'
;MKKIKLSVGDFAIPSPLTGSIEFNSGLGGSKEEGMEIHKLFQAQRIEQVPGYRAEVIIKREFEYKEYIFAVEGRMDGFLEADKPLVEEIKSTFNIWELAKLLRRNECHPYCLQLLTYGYFHYLESGKKPDLNLMLVSTRNHETIDLDMHLDIRIYEAWLERRLEEIYQEVLRAEKRSKRRKELSHKLFFPFEKPRLGQIELIENIQKGFEDKKIMMLQAPTGLGKTIGVLYPSLKEALSRGQKVVYVTPKNSQHAVAEEAIDKMEGKGCSVKSLTLTAKSKMCFKAEPLCNPEYCEFAKDYYDKISKHDLKAQLAKKRKLTARVFKTMGEKYQVCPFELQIEACEEADTVICDYNYVFGERSVLGRIKGIDHAQEGLSNLVVDEAHNLPSRGMGYYSPALSSYTLEKMREEVKTLPKKMAGQCEDLLNDMIRVIKKTSPENCQKPSHVELKLEPFLIMDEELRSFLSKYLESDVEIKPRDPVLKLCFYWS
;
A
#
# COMPACT_ATOMS: atom_id res chain seq x y z
N MET A 1 -5.55 20.10 -25.53
CA MET A 1 -4.85 19.95 -24.23
C MET A 1 -4.70 18.47 -23.93
N LYS A 2 -3.60 18.03 -23.29
CA LYS A 2 -3.41 16.61 -22.93
C LYS A 2 -4.32 16.26 -21.74
N LYS A 3 -4.96 15.11 -21.78
CA LYS A 3 -5.93 14.68 -20.76
C LYS A 3 -5.29 13.71 -19.78
N ILE A 4 -5.39 14.01 -18.48
CA ILE A 4 -4.91 13.19 -17.37
C ILE A 4 -6.12 12.63 -16.63
N LYS A 5 -6.21 11.31 -16.48
CA LYS A 5 -7.30 10.67 -15.73
C LYS A 5 -6.87 10.43 -14.29
N LEU A 6 -7.75 10.76 -13.35
CA LEU A 6 -7.54 10.58 -11.92
C LEU A 6 -8.80 10.01 -11.29
N SER A 7 -8.64 9.08 -10.35
CA SER A 7 -9.75 8.72 -9.48
C SER A 7 -9.97 9.82 -8.44
N VAL A 8 -11.19 9.97 -7.92
CA VAL A 8 -11.43 10.89 -6.79
C VAL A 8 -10.55 10.54 -5.59
N GLY A 9 -10.25 9.26 -5.34
CA GLY A 9 -9.33 8.86 -4.26
C GLY A 9 -7.91 9.38 -4.44
N ASP A 10 -7.38 9.42 -5.68
CA ASP A 10 -6.05 9.97 -5.96
C ASP A 10 -6.06 11.51 -6.01
N PHE A 11 -7.22 12.11 -6.28
CA PHE A 11 -7.42 13.55 -6.35
C PHE A 11 -7.62 14.20 -4.97
N ALA A 12 -8.49 13.60 -4.15
CA ALA A 12 -8.97 14.12 -2.87
C ALA A 12 -8.02 13.82 -1.71
N ILE A 13 -6.82 14.38 -1.78
CA ILE A 13 -5.79 14.29 -0.75
C ILE A 13 -5.39 15.69 -0.25
N PRO A 14 -4.85 15.82 0.98
CA PRO A 14 -4.32 17.08 1.46
C PRO A 14 -3.30 17.69 0.47
N SER A 15 -3.36 19.00 0.27
CA SER A 15 -2.46 19.78 -0.60
C SER A 15 -1.93 21.01 0.16
N PRO A 16 -0.66 21.00 0.63
CA PRO A 16 0.31 19.91 0.50
C PRO A 16 -0.08 18.66 1.28
N LEU A 17 0.52 17.52 0.90
CA LEU A 17 0.38 16.30 1.67
C LEU A 17 1.03 16.52 3.04
N THR A 18 0.22 16.45 4.10
CA THR A 18 0.63 16.67 5.49
C THR A 18 0.16 15.52 6.37
N GLY A 19 0.69 15.46 7.58
CA GLY A 19 0.32 14.49 8.59
C GLY A 19 1.28 13.32 8.68
N SER A 20 0.84 12.32 9.44
CA SER A 20 1.68 11.21 9.87
C SER A 20 1.43 9.95 9.03
N ILE A 21 2.34 8.98 9.10
CA ILE A 21 2.08 7.63 8.60
C ILE A 21 1.06 7.00 9.54
N GLU A 22 -0.19 6.90 9.08
CA GLU A 22 -1.25 6.23 9.80
C GLU A 22 -1.59 4.91 9.11
N PHE A 23 -1.06 3.81 9.66
CA PHE A 23 -1.49 2.47 9.27
C PHE A 23 -2.98 2.22 9.62
N ASN A 24 -3.55 3.03 10.52
CA ASN A 24 -4.93 2.93 11.01
C ASN A 24 -5.99 3.49 10.05
N SER A 25 -5.63 4.10 8.92
CA SER A 25 -6.63 4.44 7.89
C SER A 25 -7.15 3.20 7.14
N GLY A 26 -6.53 2.02 7.36
CA GLY A 26 -6.91 0.76 6.71
C GLY A 26 -6.62 -0.51 7.52
N LEU A 27 -6.51 -0.43 8.84
CA LEU A 27 -6.62 -1.60 9.73
C LEU A 27 -8.11 -1.85 9.99
N GLY A 28 -8.80 -2.36 8.97
CA GLY A 28 -10.19 -2.78 9.05
C GLY A 28 -10.45 -3.78 7.94
N GLY A 29 -10.62 -5.04 8.32
CA GLY A 29 -11.11 -6.13 7.47
C GLY A 29 -10.31 -6.48 6.21
N SER A 30 -10.73 -7.55 5.55
CA SER A 30 -10.40 -7.74 4.14
C SER A 30 -11.15 -6.68 3.31
N LYS A 31 -10.64 -6.34 2.11
CA LYS A 31 -11.41 -5.46 1.20
C LYS A 31 -12.80 -6.02 0.90
N GLU A 32 -12.98 -7.34 0.98
CA GLU A 32 -14.26 -7.99 0.77
C GLU A 32 -15.25 -7.66 1.88
N GLU A 33 -14.83 -7.74 3.15
CA GLU A 33 -15.67 -7.40 4.31
C GLU A 33 -16.18 -5.95 4.23
N GLY A 34 -15.30 -5.00 3.88
CA GLY A 34 -15.69 -3.60 3.67
C GLY A 34 -16.73 -3.44 2.53
N MET A 35 -16.55 -4.16 1.42
CA MET A 35 -17.51 -4.13 0.29
C MET A 35 -18.87 -4.74 0.67
N GLU A 36 -18.89 -5.81 1.46
CA GLU A 36 -20.13 -6.42 1.95
C GLU A 36 -20.89 -5.49 2.88
N ILE A 37 -20.20 -4.83 3.80
CA ILE A 37 -20.76 -3.80 4.68
C ILE A 37 -21.38 -2.67 3.86
N HIS A 38 -20.65 -2.12 2.87
CA HIS A 38 -21.19 -1.06 2.03
C HIS A 38 -22.48 -1.49 1.32
N LYS A 39 -22.51 -2.69 0.72
CA LYS A 39 -23.70 -3.21 0.05
C LYS A 39 -24.88 -3.38 0.99
N LEU A 40 -24.64 -3.87 2.21
CA LEU A 40 -25.68 -4.05 3.23
C LEU A 40 -26.35 -2.71 3.58
N PHE A 41 -25.56 -1.69 3.89
CA PHE A 41 -26.08 -0.37 4.26
C PHE A 41 -26.71 0.37 3.08
N GLN A 42 -26.16 0.24 1.89
CA GLN A 42 -26.76 0.76 0.65
C GLN A 42 -28.13 0.13 0.41
N ALA A 43 -28.28 -1.18 0.56
CA ALA A 43 -29.56 -1.87 0.41
C ALA A 43 -30.60 -1.39 1.42
N GLN A 44 -30.21 -1.23 2.70
CA GLN A 44 -31.08 -0.67 3.74
C GLN A 44 -31.54 0.75 3.40
N ARG A 45 -30.62 1.61 2.92
CA ARG A 45 -30.95 2.98 2.51
C ARG A 45 -31.91 3.02 1.32
N ILE A 46 -31.73 2.15 0.33
CA ILE A 46 -32.64 2.03 -0.83
C ILE A 46 -34.06 1.66 -0.38
N GLU A 47 -34.21 0.76 0.60
CA GLU A 47 -35.51 0.35 1.10
C GLU A 47 -36.19 1.44 1.95
N GLN A 48 -35.42 2.15 2.78
CA GLN A 48 -35.95 3.14 3.72
C GLN A 48 -36.22 4.51 3.09
N VAL A 49 -35.47 4.90 2.07
CA VAL A 49 -35.50 6.25 1.50
C VAL A 49 -35.88 6.20 0.02
N PRO A 50 -37.15 6.51 -0.33
CA PRO A 50 -37.60 6.55 -1.71
C PRO A 50 -36.76 7.52 -2.56
N GLY A 51 -36.26 7.04 -3.70
CA GLY A 51 -35.45 7.85 -4.62
C GLY A 51 -33.94 7.85 -4.33
N TYR A 52 -33.49 7.16 -3.27
CA TYR A 52 -32.07 6.97 -3.01
C TYR A 52 -31.41 6.08 -4.07
N ARG A 53 -30.24 6.49 -4.54
CA ARG A 53 -29.41 5.79 -5.53
C ARG A 53 -28.06 5.47 -4.92
N ALA A 54 -27.68 4.20 -4.91
CA ALA A 54 -26.35 3.77 -4.54
C ALA A 54 -25.40 3.79 -5.74
N GLU A 55 -24.10 3.90 -5.47
CA GLU A 55 -23.02 3.69 -6.44
C GLU A 55 -23.09 4.60 -7.69
N VAL A 56 -23.37 5.89 -7.47
CA VAL A 56 -23.56 6.86 -8.54
C VAL A 56 -22.21 7.34 -9.08
N ILE A 57 -21.94 7.05 -10.36
CA ILE A 57 -20.74 7.49 -11.05
C ILE A 57 -20.80 9.00 -11.27
N ILE A 58 -19.71 9.68 -10.95
CA ILE A 58 -19.56 11.12 -11.17
C ILE A 58 -18.23 11.40 -11.86
N LYS A 59 -18.25 12.38 -12.76
CA LYS A 59 -17.07 12.76 -13.53
C LYS A 59 -17.04 14.27 -13.75
N ARG A 60 -15.88 14.88 -13.54
CA ARG A 60 -15.64 16.28 -13.87
C ARG A 60 -14.29 16.46 -14.55
N GLU A 61 -14.22 17.43 -15.45
CA GLU A 61 -12.99 17.82 -16.13
C GLU A 61 -12.62 19.23 -15.71
N PHE A 62 -11.36 19.42 -15.31
CA PHE A 62 -10.79 20.71 -14.96
C PHE A 62 -9.72 21.08 -15.98
N GLU A 63 -9.93 22.19 -16.68
CA GLU A 63 -8.89 22.79 -17.51
C GLU A 63 -7.91 23.55 -16.61
N TYR A 64 -6.63 23.19 -16.68
CA TYR A 64 -5.60 23.85 -15.90
C TYR A 64 -4.29 23.92 -16.70
N LYS A 65 -3.86 25.15 -17.00
CA LYS A 65 -2.70 25.44 -17.85
C LYS A 65 -2.80 24.73 -19.21
N GLU A 66 -1.94 23.77 -19.54
CA GLU A 66 -1.95 23.00 -20.80
C GLU A 66 -2.61 21.60 -20.71
N TYR A 67 -3.17 21.24 -19.54
CA TYR A 67 -3.75 19.93 -19.25
C TYR A 67 -5.24 19.99 -18.93
N ILE A 68 -5.92 18.88 -19.19
CA ILE A 68 -7.28 18.61 -18.71
C ILE A 68 -7.20 17.50 -17.67
N PHE A 69 -7.54 17.79 -16.43
CA PHE A 69 -7.63 16.82 -15.35
C PHE A 69 -9.04 16.25 -15.29
N ALA A 70 -9.21 15.03 -15.78
CA ALA A 70 -10.46 14.30 -15.75
C ALA A 70 -10.53 13.45 -14.48
N VAL A 71 -11.32 13.93 -13.53
CA VAL A 71 -11.50 13.29 -12.22
C VAL A 71 -12.80 12.50 -12.24
N GLU A 72 -12.72 11.21 -11.93
CA GLU A 72 -13.86 10.30 -11.90
C GLU A 72 -13.94 9.55 -10.57
N GLY A 73 -15.15 9.33 -10.09
CA GLY A 73 -15.40 8.65 -8.83
C GLY A 73 -16.80 8.06 -8.77
N ARG A 74 -17.13 7.51 -7.62
CA ARG A 74 -18.38 6.83 -7.40
C ARG A 74 -18.86 7.17 -5.99
N MET A 75 -19.98 7.88 -5.91
CA MET A 75 -20.63 8.22 -4.65
C MET A 75 -21.30 6.96 -4.10
N ASP A 76 -21.05 6.62 -2.84
CA ASP A 76 -21.71 5.47 -2.22
C ASP A 76 -23.24 5.66 -2.15
N GLY A 77 -23.69 6.91 -1.97
CA GLY A 77 -25.09 7.28 -1.87
C GLY A 77 -25.43 8.64 -2.46
N PHE A 78 -26.60 8.74 -3.08
CA PHE A 78 -27.16 9.99 -3.59
C PHE A 78 -28.68 10.00 -3.52
N LEU A 79 -29.26 11.07 -3.00
CA LEU A 79 -30.70 11.31 -3.01
C LEU A 79 -30.99 12.64 -3.72
N GLU A 80 -31.78 12.57 -4.79
CA GLU A 80 -32.32 13.75 -5.45
C GLU A 80 -33.50 14.29 -4.63
N ALA A 81 -33.41 15.54 -4.20
CA ALA A 81 -34.46 16.23 -3.46
C ALA A 81 -34.34 17.75 -3.68
N ASP A 82 -35.26 18.54 -3.10
CA ASP A 82 -35.14 20.01 -3.10
C ASP A 82 -33.79 20.47 -2.57
N LYS A 83 -33.31 19.78 -1.53
CA LYS A 83 -31.95 19.83 -1.03
C LYS A 83 -31.29 18.46 -1.23
N PRO A 84 -30.47 18.27 -2.27
CA PRO A 84 -29.86 16.99 -2.58
C PRO A 84 -28.95 16.50 -1.44
N LEU A 85 -28.82 15.19 -1.27
CA LEU A 85 -27.95 14.58 -0.29
C LEU A 85 -26.92 13.69 -1.00
N VAL A 86 -25.65 13.88 -0.66
CA VAL A 86 -24.55 12.97 -1.05
C VAL A 86 -24.04 12.26 0.19
N GLU A 87 -23.94 10.93 0.12
CA GLU A 87 -23.42 10.10 1.20
C GLU A 87 -22.15 9.35 0.75
N GLU A 88 -21.18 9.27 1.65
CA GLU A 88 -19.99 8.40 1.54
C GLU A 88 -19.94 7.49 2.76
N ILE A 89 -19.62 6.21 2.56
CA ILE A 89 -19.55 5.21 3.62
C ILE A 89 -18.08 4.88 3.89
N LYS A 90 -17.68 4.74 5.16
CA LYS A 90 -16.35 4.25 5.56
C LYS A 90 -16.46 3.23 6.68
N SER A 91 -15.98 2.02 6.42
CA SER A 91 -15.91 0.95 7.42
C SER A 91 -14.59 0.98 8.21
N THR A 92 -14.65 0.89 9.53
CA THR A 92 -13.46 0.80 10.40
C THR A 92 -13.75 -0.04 11.64
N PHE A 93 -12.70 -0.57 12.28
CA PHE A 93 -12.86 -1.26 13.56
C PHE A 93 -13.26 -0.28 14.68
N ASN A 94 -12.63 0.91 14.74
CA ASN A 94 -12.87 1.93 15.77
C ASN A 94 -13.49 3.20 15.17
N ILE A 95 -14.83 3.23 15.11
CA ILE A 95 -15.59 4.37 14.56
C ILE A 95 -15.45 5.64 15.39
N TRP A 96 -15.26 5.54 16.71
CA TRP A 96 -15.20 6.69 17.61
C TRP A 96 -13.90 7.49 17.45
N GLU A 97 -12.76 6.79 17.36
CA GLU A 97 -11.49 7.44 17.10
C GLU A 97 -11.44 8.09 15.73
N LEU A 98 -11.93 7.38 14.69
CA LEU A 98 -12.01 7.93 13.35
C LEU A 98 -12.92 9.16 13.32
N ALA A 99 -14.11 9.11 13.95
CA ALA A 99 -15.00 10.26 14.05
C ALA A 99 -14.33 11.47 14.73
N LYS A 100 -13.58 11.24 15.82
CA LYS A 100 -12.85 12.30 16.54
C LYS A 100 -11.76 12.93 15.67
N LEU A 101 -11.05 12.12 14.87
CA LEU A 101 -10.03 12.59 13.92
C LEU A 101 -10.66 13.45 12.82
N LEU A 102 -11.71 12.94 12.17
CA LEU A 102 -12.38 13.60 11.04
C LEU A 102 -13.01 14.93 11.43
N ARG A 103 -13.62 15.02 12.62
CA ARG A 103 -14.16 16.29 13.16
C ARG A 103 -13.11 17.38 13.39
N ARG A 104 -11.83 17.01 13.52
CA ARG A 104 -10.72 17.95 13.77
C ARG A 104 -9.92 18.27 12.52
N ASN A 105 -10.07 17.48 11.46
CA ASN A 105 -9.28 17.58 10.25
C ASN A 105 -10.16 17.45 9.01
N GLU A 106 -10.79 18.56 8.61
CA GLU A 106 -11.61 18.62 7.40
C GLU A 106 -10.80 18.39 6.11
N CYS A 107 -9.46 18.53 6.18
CA CYS A 107 -8.56 18.21 5.08
C CYS A 107 -8.22 16.71 4.99
N HIS A 108 -8.78 15.86 5.84
CA HIS A 108 -8.58 14.41 5.75
C HIS A 108 -9.09 13.86 4.40
N PRO A 109 -8.42 12.87 3.77
CA PRO A 109 -8.83 12.34 2.46
C PRO A 109 -10.30 11.94 2.35
N TYR A 110 -10.87 11.31 3.40
CA TYR A 110 -12.30 10.94 3.41
C TYR A 110 -13.24 12.16 3.37
N CYS A 111 -12.89 13.22 4.09
CA CYS A 111 -13.61 14.49 4.07
C CYS A 111 -13.50 15.16 2.70
N LEU A 112 -12.29 15.24 2.14
CA LEU A 112 -12.06 15.81 0.82
C LEU A 112 -12.77 15.03 -0.29
N GLN A 113 -12.86 13.70 -0.18
CA GLN A 113 -13.58 12.87 -1.13
C GLN A 113 -15.06 13.25 -1.18
N LEU A 114 -15.72 13.33 -0.02
CA LEU A 114 -17.13 13.73 0.07
C LEU A 114 -17.35 15.17 -0.38
N LEU A 115 -16.48 16.11 0.04
CA LEU A 115 -16.52 17.49 -0.42
C LEU A 115 -16.36 17.60 -1.95
N THR A 116 -15.52 16.76 -2.55
CA THR A 116 -15.33 16.71 -4.01
C THR A 116 -16.59 16.28 -4.73
N TYR A 117 -17.27 15.25 -4.24
CA TYR A 117 -18.56 14.85 -4.78
C TYR A 117 -19.61 15.96 -4.68
N GLY A 118 -19.70 16.60 -3.51
CA GLY A 118 -20.59 17.74 -3.30
C GLY A 118 -20.31 18.89 -4.26
N TYR A 119 -19.04 19.21 -4.48
CA TYR A 119 -18.62 20.28 -5.38
C TYR A 119 -18.92 19.95 -6.85
N PHE A 120 -18.69 18.72 -7.29
CA PHE A 120 -19.02 18.30 -8.65
C PHE A 120 -20.52 18.42 -8.91
N HIS A 121 -21.34 17.96 -7.95
CA HIS A 121 -22.79 18.12 -8.01
C HIS A 121 -23.21 19.60 -8.05
N TYR A 122 -22.60 20.46 -7.23
CA TYR A 122 -22.85 21.90 -7.24
C TYR A 122 -22.55 22.53 -8.61
N LEU A 123 -21.44 22.15 -9.25
CA LEU A 123 -21.08 22.64 -10.58
C LEU A 123 -22.02 22.15 -11.70
N GLU A 124 -22.68 21.01 -11.53
CA GLU A 124 -23.60 20.45 -12.52
C GLU A 124 -25.03 20.97 -12.36
N SER A 125 -25.53 21.04 -11.12
CA SER A 125 -26.92 21.37 -10.82
C SER A 125 -27.15 22.83 -10.40
N GLY A 126 -26.09 23.54 -9.99
CA GLY A 126 -26.16 24.84 -9.32
C GLY A 126 -26.67 24.76 -7.87
N LYS A 127 -27.03 23.57 -7.36
CA LYS A 127 -27.56 23.35 -6.01
C LYS A 127 -26.47 22.78 -5.09
N LYS A 128 -26.35 23.36 -3.90
CA LYS A 128 -25.45 22.85 -2.86
C LYS A 128 -26.11 21.66 -2.14
N PRO A 129 -25.50 20.47 -2.16
CA PRO A 129 -26.04 19.32 -1.45
C PRO A 129 -25.71 19.35 0.05
N ASP A 130 -26.50 18.63 0.83
CA ASP A 130 -26.08 18.13 2.14
C ASP A 130 -25.10 16.97 1.96
N LEU A 131 -24.12 16.90 2.85
CA LEU A 131 -23.05 15.93 2.79
C LEU A 131 -23.02 15.12 4.08
N ASN A 132 -23.14 13.81 3.98
CA ASN A 132 -23.05 12.90 5.12
C ASN A 132 -21.92 11.88 4.91
N LEU A 133 -21.00 11.81 5.87
CA LEU A 133 -19.99 10.75 5.94
C LEU A 133 -20.41 9.73 7.00
N MET A 134 -20.89 8.57 6.55
CA MET A 134 -21.33 7.48 7.41
C MET A 134 -20.15 6.59 7.77
N LEU A 135 -19.81 6.53 9.05
CA LEU A 135 -18.85 5.57 9.57
C LEU A 135 -19.58 4.31 10.04
N VAL A 136 -19.06 3.14 9.66
CA VAL A 136 -19.65 1.84 10.04
C VAL A 136 -18.61 0.99 10.76
N SER A 137 -18.99 0.42 11.90
CA SER A 137 -18.13 -0.51 12.62
C SER A 137 -18.14 -1.87 11.94
N THR A 138 -16.96 -2.39 11.60
CA THR A 138 -16.81 -3.76 11.09
C THR A 138 -17.13 -4.82 12.15
N ARG A 139 -17.18 -4.45 13.44
CA ARG A 139 -17.40 -5.39 14.55
C ARG A 139 -18.87 -5.71 14.77
N ASN A 140 -19.70 -4.68 14.86
CA ASN A 140 -21.08 -4.78 15.34
C ASN A 140 -22.07 -4.03 14.44
N HIS A 141 -21.61 -3.50 13.29
CA HIS A 141 -22.42 -2.69 12.37
C HIS A 141 -23.02 -1.43 13.01
N GLU A 142 -22.49 -0.95 14.15
CA GLU A 142 -22.85 0.38 14.67
C GLU A 142 -22.42 1.47 13.70
N THR A 143 -23.23 2.53 13.60
CA THR A 143 -22.96 3.65 12.70
C THR A 143 -22.81 4.97 13.45
N ILE A 144 -21.99 5.86 12.87
CA ILE A 144 -21.91 7.28 13.26
C ILE A 144 -22.02 8.09 11.97
N ASP A 145 -23.03 8.95 11.88
CA ASP A 145 -23.15 9.94 10.81
C ASP A 145 -22.37 11.20 11.16
N LEU A 146 -21.68 11.75 10.16
CA LEU A 146 -20.91 12.99 10.27
C LEU A 146 -21.37 13.95 9.18
N ASP A 147 -22.17 14.94 9.59
CA ASP A 147 -22.58 16.02 8.71
C ASP A 147 -21.38 16.90 8.32
N MET A 148 -21.22 17.11 7.02
CA MET A 148 -20.17 17.92 6.44
C MET A 148 -20.75 19.13 5.71
N HIS A 149 -20.01 20.24 5.72
CA HIS A 149 -20.43 21.47 5.06
C HIS A 149 -19.50 21.84 3.91
N LEU A 150 -20.07 21.94 2.70
CA LEU A 150 -19.33 22.40 1.53
C LEU A 150 -19.22 23.93 1.47
N ASP A 151 -18.15 24.51 2.00
CA ASP A 151 -17.82 25.91 1.68
C ASP A 151 -17.13 26.00 0.31
N ILE A 152 -17.81 26.61 -0.65
CA ILE A 152 -17.34 26.73 -2.04
C ILE A 152 -16.00 27.47 -2.11
N ARG A 153 -15.84 28.56 -1.36
CA ARG A 153 -14.62 29.38 -1.42
C ARG A 153 -13.42 28.64 -0.86
N ILE A 154 -13.62 27.94 0.27
CA ILE A 154 -12.55 27.15 0.90
C ILE A 154 -12.17 25.98 -0.01
N TYR A 155 -13.16 25.29 -0.58
CA TYR A 155 -12.92 24.17 -1.48
C TYR A 155 -12.21 24.61 -2.77
N GLU A 156 -12.62 25.72 -3.38
CA GLU A 156 -11.96 26.28 -4.57
C GLU A 156 -10.49 26.65 -4.31
N ALA A 157 -10.19 27.21 -3.13
CA ALA A 157 -8.81 27.51 -2.73
C ALA A 157 -7.95 26.26 -2.48
N TRP A 158 -8.56 25.15 -2.02
CA TRP A 158 -7.89 23.84 -1.97
C TRP A 158 -7.71 23.26 -3.38
N LEU A 159 -8.75 23.34 -4.21
CA LEU A 159 -8.77 22.83 -5.58
C LEU A 159 -7.65 23.46 -6.42
N GLU A 160 -7.48 24.78 -6.36
CA GLU A 160 -6.42 25.48 -7.10
C GLU A 160 -5.03 24.98 -6.70
N ARG A 161 -4.76 24.82 -5.39
CA ARG A 161 -3.49 24.27 -4.88
C ARG A 161 -3.28 22.83 -5.32
N ARG A 162 -4.33 22.01 -5.25
CA ARG A 162 -4.26 20.59 -5.65
C ARG A 162 -3.99 20.45 -7.14
N LEU A 163 -4.64 21.25 -7.99
CA LEU A 163 -4.39 21.27 -9.43
C LEU A 163 -2.95 21.68 -9.77
N GLU A 164 -2.39 22.66 -9.04
CA GLU A 164 -0.97 23.03 -9.20
C GLU A 164 -0.02 21.89 -8.79
N GLU A 165 -0.29 21.19 -7.69
CA GLU A 165 0.53 20.05 -7.27
C GLU A 165 0.49 18.90 -8.27
N ILE A 166 -0.70 18.52 -8.74
CA ILE A 166 -0.87 17.49 -9.77
C ILE A 166 -0.14 17.91 -11.05
N TYR A 167 -0.23 19.20 -11.43
CA TYR A 167 0.53 19.74 -12.55
C TYR A 167 2.04 19.52 -12.38
N GLN A 168 2.60 19.80 -11.21
CA GLN A 168 4.02 19.55 -10.93
C GLN A 168 4.36 18.06 -10.94
N GLU A 169 3.48 17.18 -10.45
CA GLU A 169 3.63 15.73 -10.52
C GLU A 169 3.65 15.22 -11.97
N VAL A 170 2.75 15.74 -12.83
CA VAL A 170 2.71 15.45 -14.26
C VAL A 170 4.03 15.84 -14.93
N LEU A 171 4.55 17.05 -14.68
CA LEU A 171 5.82 17.49 -15.24
C LEU A 171 7.00 16.60 -14.81
N ARG A 172 7.01 16.14 -13.56
CA ARG A 172 8.02 15.19 -13.05
C ARG A 172 7.90 13.84 -13.74
N ALA A 173 6.69 13.33 -13.93
CA ALA A 173 6.43 12.07 -14.64
C ALA A 173 6.88 12.15 -16.10
N GLU A 174 6.57 13.25 -16.81
CA GLU A 174 7.03 13.47 -18.19
C GLU A 174 8.57 13.52 -18.29
N LYS A 175 9.22 14.27 -17.39
CA LYS A 175 10.68 14.34 -17.32
C LYS A 175 11.30 12.97 -17.05
N ARG A 176 10.70 12.19 -16.16
CA ARG A 176 11.16 10.83 -15.83
C ARG A 176 11.01 9.89 -17.02
N SER A 177 9.85 9.91 -17.68
CA SER A 177 9.61 9.11 -18.89
C SER A 177 10.60 9.46 -20.00
N LYS A 178 10.80 10.76 -20.29
CA LYS A 178 11.78 11.22 -21.29
C LYS A 178 13.19 10.72 -20.97
N ARG A 179 13.63 10.85 -19.71
CA ARG A 179 14.94 10.33 -19.26
C ARG A 179 15.07 8.83 -19.52
N ARG A 180 14.04 8.05 -19.18
CA ARG A 180 14.03 6.58 -19.39
C ARG A 180 14.12 6.24 -20.87
N LYS A 181 13.34 6.91 -21.72
CA LYS A 181 13.39 6.73 -23.19
C LYS A 181 14.79 7.02 -23.74
N GLU A 182 15.40 8.13 -23.35
CA GLU A 182 16.80 8.45 -23.71
C GLU A 182 17.81 7.41 -23.20
N LEU A 183 17.59 6.88 -22.00
CA LEU A 183 18.44 5.86 -21.39
C LEU A 183 18.39 4.54 -22.15
N SER A 184 17.23 4.16 -22.70
CA SER A 184 17.04 2.93 -23.47
C SER A 184 17.99 2.83 -24.68
N HIS A 185 18.29 3.97 -25.33
CA HIS A 185 19.22 4.04 -26.46
C HIS A 185 20.68 3.92 -26.05
N LYS A 186 21.01 4.22 -24.79
CA LYS A 186 22.36 4.15 -24.22
C LYS A 186 22.61 2.84 -23.46
N LEU A 187 21.60 1.98 -23.35
CA LEU A 187 21.72 0.72 -22.65
C LEU A 187 22.27 -0.36 -23.59
N PHE A 188 23.49 -0.81 -23.31
CA PHE A 188 24.18 -1.87 -24.03
C PHE A 188 24.38 -3.09 -23.15
N PHE A 189 24.46 -4.26 -23.78
CA PHE A 189 24.82 -5.48 -23.08
C PHE A 189 26.27 -5.37 -22.59
N PRO A 190 26.57 -5.67 -21.32
CA PRO A 190 27.85 -5.26 -20.72
C PRO A 190 29.04 -6.16 -21.08
N PHE A 191 28.80 -7.33 -21.67
CA PHE A 191 29.88 -8.24 -22.12
C PHE A 191 30.09 -8.12 -23.63
N GLU A 192 31.35 -7.98 -24.04
CA GLU A 192 31.73 -7.87 -25.47
C GLU A 192 31.44 -9.15 -26.26
N LYS A 193 31.56 -10.31 -25.60
CA LYS A 193 31.28 -11.62 -26.19
C LYS A 193 30.24 -12.35 -25.33
N PRO A 194 28.93 -12.14 -25.59
CA PRO A 194 27.87 -12.90 -24.93
C PRO A 194 28.00 -14.40 -25.26
N ARG A 195 27.63 -15.26 -24.31
CA ARG A 195 27.58 -16.72 -24.57
C ARG A 195 26.41 -17.04 -25.49
N LEU A 196 26.51 -18.10 -26.31
CA LEU A 196 25.46 -18.49 -27.26
C LEU A 196 24.06 -18.57 -26.62
N GLY A 197 23.94 -19.27 -25.48
CA GLY A 197 22.65 -19.38 -24.78
C GLY A 197 22.17 -18.06 -24.13
N GLN A 198 23.04 -17.07 -23.92
CA GLN A 198 22.60 -15.73 -23.52
C GLN A 198 22.02 -14.95 -24.71
N ILE A 199 22.61 -15.10 -25.90
CA ILE A 199 22.11 -14.49 -27.13
C ILE A 199 20.71 -15.01 -27.42
N GLU A 200 20.53 -16.32 -27.45
CA GLU A 200 19.24 -16.98 -27.67
C GLU A 200 18.20 -16.55 -26.62
N LEU A 201 18.59 -16.48 -25.33
CA LEU A 201 17.72 -16.01 -24.27
C LEU A 201 17.26 -14.56 -24.48
N ILE A 202 18.19 -13.66 -24.86
CA ILE A 202 17.90 -12.25 -25.10
C ILE A 202 16.95 -12.10 -26.29
N GLU A 203 17.22 -12.78 -27.40
CA GLU A 203 16.40 -12.74 -28.63
C GLU A 203 14.99 -13.26 -28.37
N ASN A 204 14.85 -14.38 -27.66
CA ASN A 204 13.56 -14.94 -27.28
C ASN A 204 12.74 -13.98 -26.40
N ILE A 205 13.40 -13.30 -25.46
CA ILE A 205 12.74 -12.29 -24.61
C ILE A 205 12.29 -11.09 -25.41
N GLN A 206 13.15 -10.57 -26.29
CA GLN A 206 12.82 -9.44 -27.16
C GLN A 206 11.61 -9.75 -28.03
N LYS A 207 11.60 -10.91 -28.69
CA LYS A 207 10.46 -11.37 -29.48
C LYS A 207 9.19 -11.54 -28.63
N GLY A 208 9.31 -12.04 -27.40
CA GLY A 208 8.16 -12.16 -26.51
C GLY A 208 7.55 -10.82 -26.11
N PHE A 209 8.36 -9.76 -25.96
CA PHE A 209 7.86 -8.40 -25.77
C PHE A 209 7.17 -7.84 -27.02
N GLU A 210 7.75 -8.03 -28.21
CA GLU A 210 7.14 -7.64 -29.49
C GLU A 210 5.75 -8.29 -29.67
N ASP A 211 5.66 -9.57 -29.33
CA ASP A 211 4.42 -10.36 -29.35
C ASP A 211 3.46 -10.01 -28.20
N LYS A 212 3.88 -9.20 -27.22
CA LYS A 212 3.14 -8.87 -25.98
C LYS A 212 2.65 -10.11 -25.20
N LYS A 213 3.50 -11.14 -25.10
CA LYS A 213 3.16 -12.42 -24.45
C LYS A 213 3.80 -12.58 -23.07
N ILE A 214 3.11 -13.32 -22.20
CA ILE A 214 3.70 -13.85 -20.97
C ILE A 214 4.67 -14.98 -21.35
N MET A 215 5.89 -14.93 -20.81
CA MET A 215 6.95 -15.88 -21.12
C MET A 215 7.28 -16.75 -19.89
N MET A 216 7.45 -18.05 -20.12
CA MET A 216 8.04 -18.97 -19.15
C MET A 216 9.36 -19.48 -19.71
N LEU A 217 10.46 -19.12 -19.06
CA LEU A 217 11.82 -19.38 -19.57
C LEU A 217 12.54 -20.34 -18.64
N GLN A 218 13.08 -21.41 -19.21
CA GLN A 218 13.97 -22.33 -18.50
C GLN A 218 15.39 -22.13 -19.02
N ALA A 219 16.30 -21.81 -18.11
CA ALA A 219 17.71 -21.74 -18.44
C ALA A 219 18.55 -22.41 -17.34
N PRO A 220 19.66 -23.09 -17.70
CA PRO A 220 20.53 -23.74 -16.73
C PRO A 220 21.23 -22.72 -15.81
N THR A 221 21.62 -23.16 -14.62
CA THR A 221 22.46 -22.36 -13.72
C THR A 221 23.82 -22.08 -14.36
N GLY A 222 24.45 -20.97 -13.99
CA GLY A 222 25.76 -20.58 -14.53
C GLY A 222 25.74 -19.97 -15.93
N LEU A 223 24.60 -19.98 -16.67
CA LEU A 223 24.47 -19.33 -17.99
C LEU A 223 24.66 -17.80 -17.94
N GLY A 224 24.47 -17.18 -16.77
CA GLY A 224 24.34 -15.74 -16.63
C GLY A 224 22.91 -15.28 -16.94
N LYS A 225 21.92 -15.98 -16.36
CA LYS A 225 20.49 -15.76 -16.59
C LYS A 225 20.03 -14.38 -16.18
N THR A 226 20.40 -13.95 -14.97
CA THR A 226 19.95 -12.68 -14.38
C THR A 226 20.20 -11.51 -15.31
N ILE A 227 21.42 -11.39 -15.85
CA ILE A 227 21.76 -10.31 -16.77
C ILE A 227 21.19 -10.50 -18.18
N GLY A 228 21.10 -11.75 -18.66
CA GLY A 228 20.45 -12.09 -19.93
C GLY A 228 18.94 -11.80 -19.94
N VAL A 229 18.28 -11.83 -18.78
CA VAL A 229 16.87 -11.47 -18.62
C VAL A 229 16.70 -9.97 -18.33
N LEU A 230 17.49 -9.42 -17.41
CA LEU A 230 17.38 -8.01 -17.00
C LEU A 230 17.70 -7.06 -18.14
N TYR A 231 18.73 -7.32 -18.95
CA TYR A 231 19.11 -6.42 -20.05
C TYR A 231 17.97 -6.19 -21.06
N PRO A 232 17.39 -7.21 -21.72
CA PRO A 232 16.30 -6.98 -22.67
C PRO A 232 15.05 -6.44 -21.99
N SER A 233 14.74 -6.89 -20.77
CA SER A 233 13.58 -6.41 -20.00
C SER A 233 13.68 -4.92 -19.66
N LEU A 234 14.87 -4.47 -19.26
CA LEU A 234 15.14 -3.08 -18.94
C LEU A 234 15.18 -2.21 -20.19
N LYS A 235 15.80 -2.69 -21.27
CA LYS A 235 15.83 -1.96 -22.53
C LYS A 235 14.43 -1.67 -23.07
N GLU A 236 13.56 -2.68 -23.04
CA GLU A 236 12.18 -2.55 -23.49
C GLU A 236 11.35 -1.67 -22.55
N ALA A 237 11.42 -1.86 -21.23
CA ALA A 237 10.66 -1.03 -20.30
C ALA A 237 11.05 0.46 -20.44
N LEU A 238 12.35 0.74 -20.51
CA LEU A 238 12.86 2.11 -20.63
C LEU A 238 12.42 2.80 -21.92
N SER A 239 12.34 2.08 -23.06
CA SER A 239 11.90 2.67 -24.34
C SER A 239 10.44 3.12 -24.31
N ARG A 240 9.62 2.54 -23.42
CA ARG A 240 8.24 2.96 -23.12
C ARG A 240 8.13 3.98 -21.98
N GLY A 241 9.26 4.43 -21.43
CA GLY A 241 9.27 5.29 -20.23
C GLY A 241 8.94 4.56 -18.93
N GLN A 242 8.86 3.23 -18.97
CA GLN A 242 8.50 2.34 -17.87
C GLN A 242 9.74 1.84 -17.10
N LYS A 243 9.48 1.21 -15.96
CA LYS A 243 10.49 0.54 -15.12
C LYS A 243 10.38 -0.98 -15.21
N VAL A 244 11.38 -1.67 -14.69
CA VAL A 244 11.36 -3.12 -14.45
C VAL A 244 11.16 -3.39 -12.97
N VAL A 245 10.29 -4.34 -12.66
CA VAL A 245 10.15 -4.94 -11.33
C VAL A 245 10.74 -6.34 -11.39
N TYR A 246 11.87 -6.55 -10.73
CA TYR A 246 12.56 -7.84 -10.63
C TYR A 246 12.26 -8.46 -9.27
N VAL A 247 11.65 -9.63 -9.28
CA VAL A 247 11.16 -10.29 -8.08
C VAL A 247 11.85 -11.61 -7.87
N THR A 248 12.38 -11.82 -6.67
CA THR A 248 13.07 -13.06 -6.31
C THR A 248 12.96 -13.32 -4.80
N PRO A 249 12.80 -14.59 -4.35
CA PRO A 249 12.44 -14.91 -2.97
C PRO A 249 13.63 -14.96 -2.00
N LYS A 250 14.88 -14.87 -2.49
CA LYS A 250 16.08 -14.96 -1.64
C LYS A 250 16.86 -13.65 -1.67
N ASN A 251 17.22 -13.16 -0.47
CA ASN A 251 18.05 -11.95 -0.34
C ASN A 251 19.41 -12.07 -1.07
N SER A 252 19.99 -13.27 -1.15
CA SER A 252 21.23 -13.48 -1.90
C SER A 252 21.07 -13.25 -3.41
N GLN A 253 19.86 -13.46 -3.95
CA GLN A 253 19.55 -13.23 -5.36
C GLN A 253 19.29 -11.75 -5.66
N HIS A 254 18.89 -10.95 -4.67
CA HIS A 254 18.86 -9.48 -4.80
C HIS A 254 20.24 -8.93 -5.16
N ALA A 255 21.29 -9.38 -4.46
CA ALA A 255 22.67 -8.96 -4.74
C ALA A 255 23.13 -9.33 -6.16
N VAL A 256 22.70 -10.47 -6.71
CA VAL A 256 23.03 -10.87 -8.09
C VAL A 256 22.35 -9.95 -9.11
N ALA A 257 21.11 -9.54 -8.85
CA ALA A 257 20.39 -8.57 -9.68
C ALA A 257 21.04 -7.17 -9.60
N GLU A 258 21.44 -6.73 -8.40
CA GLU A 258 22.20 -5.49 -8.21
C GLU A 258 23.53 -5.52 -8.99
N GLU A 259 24.30 -6.61 -8.89
CA GLU A 259 25.56 -6.76 -9.62
C GLU A 259 25.35 -6.73 -11.14
N ALA A 260 24.24 -7.30 -11.64
CA ALA A 260 23.90 -7.24 -13.06
C ALA A 260 23.61 -5.80 -13.52
N ILE A 261 22.94 -4.99 -12.68
CA ILE A 261 22.72 -3.57 -12.96
C ILE A 261 24.03 -2.80 -12.93
N ASP A 262 24.88 -3.04 -11.93
CA ASP A 262 26.18 -2.41 -11.79
C ASP A 262 27.09 -2.65 -13.02
N LYS A 263 27.05 -3.86 -13.59
CA LYS A 263 27.75 -4.19 -14.83
C LYS A 263 27.23 -3.39 -16.02
N MET A 264 25.91 -3.20 -16.13
CA MET A 264 25.31 -2.35 -17.17
C MET A 264 25.66 -0.86 -16.95
N GLU A 265 25.73 -0.40 -15.70
CA GLU A 265 26.16 0.96 -15.38
C GLU A 265 27.62 1.22 -15.76
N GLY A 266 28.50 0.23 -15.57
CA GLY A 266 29.93 0.31 -15.92
C GLY A 266 30.22 0.60 -17.40
N LYS A 267 29.22 0.46 -18.29
CA LYS A 267 29.30 0.84 -19.71
C LYS A 267 28.80 2.27 -20.00
N GLY A 268 28.63 3.10 -18.97
CA GLY A 268 28.24 4.53 -19.10
C GLY A 268 26.73 4.78 -19.01
N CYS A 269 25.94 3.76 -18.67
CA CYS A 269 24.50 3.90 -18.48
C CYS A 269 24.19 4.30 -17.03
N SER A 270 23.36 5.32 -16.80
CA SER A 270 22.99 5.76 -15.44
C SER A 270 21.62 5.20 -15.04
N VAL A 271 21.56 3.89 -14.83
CA VAL A 271 20.33 3.18 -14.44
C VAL A 271 20.07 3.38 -12.96
N LYS A 272 18.89 3.88 -12.58
CA LYS A 272 18.52 3.97 -11.17
C LYS A 272 18.00 2.63 -10.64
N SER A 273 18.69 2.04 -9.66
CA SER A 273 18.26 0.81 -9.00
C SER A 273 17.75 1.06 -7.59
N LEU A 274 16.72 0.33 -7.20
CA LEU A 274 16.16 0.32 -5.85
C LEU A 274 15.93 -1.12 -5.39
N THR A 275 16.44 -1.46 -4.21
CA THR A 275 16.22 -2.78 -3.59
C THR A 275 15.37 -2.63 -2.36
N LEU A 276 14.14 -3.15 -2.42
CA LEU A 276 13.20 -3.12 -1.31
C LEU A 276 13.65 -4.05 -0.20
N THR A 277 13.85 -3.47 0.98
CA THR A 277 14.21 -4.20 2.19
C THR A 277 13.00 -4.32 3.10
N ALA A 278 12.86 -5.49 3.73
CA ALA A 278 11.79 -5.78 4.68
C ALA A 278 11.69 -4.71 5.79
N LYS A 279 10.46 -4.36 6.18
CA LYS A 279 10.18 -3.38 7.24
C LYS A 279 10.92 -3.70 8.54
N SER A 280 10.94 -4.97 8.94
CA SER A 280 11.66 -5.45 10.13
C SER A 280 13.18 -5.23 10.09
N LYS A 281 13.79 -5.13 8.90
CA LYS A 281 15.22 -4.83 8.74
C LYS A 281 15.51 -3.34 8.56
N MET A 282 14.49 -2.57 8.16
CA MET A 282 14.60 -1.15 7.85
C MET A 282 14.22 -0.26 9.05
N CYS A 283 13.26 -0.70 9.87
CA CYS A 283 12.75 0.04 11.02
C CYS A 283 13.84 0.33 12.05
N PHE A 284 13.80 1.53 12.63
CA PHE A 284 14.65 1.91 13.76
C PHE A 284 14.06 1.47 15.12
N LYS A 285 12.75 1.23 15.17
CA LYS A 285 12.07 0.71 16.36
C LYS A 285 12.32 -0.79 16.48
N ALA A 286 12.35 -1.28 17.72
CA ALA A 286 12.48 -2.71 18.02
C ALA A 286 11.39 -3.55 17.35
N GLU A 287 10.17 -3.01 17.32
CA GLU A 287 9.00 -3.61 16.67
C GLU A 287 8.31 -2.57 15.75
N PRO A 288 7.79 -2.98 14.58
CA PRO A 288 7.32 -2.08 13.53
C PRO A 288 5.89 -1.55 13.77
N LEU A 289 5.65 -1.02 14.98
CA LEU A 289 4.42 -0.35 15.37
C LEU A 289 4.36 1.06 14.74
N CYS A 290 3.70 1.16 13.59
CA CYS A 290 3.55 2.42 12.86
C CYS A 290 2.31 3.20 13.33
N ASN A 291 2.39 3.73 14.54
CA ASN A 291 1.47 4.71 15.11
C ASN A 291 2.24 6.02 15.37
N PRO A 292 1.72 7.20 14.97
CA PRO A 292 2.33 8.50 15.25
C PRO A 292 2.61 8.77 16.75
N GLU A 293 1.84 8.18 17.65
CA GLU A 293 2.03 8.32 19.10
C GLU A 293 3.25 7.54 19.61
N TYR A 294 3.55 6.40 18.98
CA TYR A 294 4.64 5.50 19.39
C TYR A 294 5.93 5.66 18.57
N CYS A 295 5.79 6.07 17.30
CA CYS A 295 6.88 6.11 16.33
C CYS A 295 7.13 7.56 15.86
N GLU A 296 8.23 8.13 16.35
CA GLU A 296 8.70 9.47 16.02
C GLU A 296 8.99 9.65 14.52
N PHE A 297 9.31 8.56 13.82
CA PHE A 297 9.55 8.54 12.38
C PHE A 297 8.27 8.50 11.54
N ALA A 298 7.16 8.04 12.13
CA ALA A 298 5.84 8.05 11.51
C ALA A 298 5.14 9.40 11.71
N LYS A 299 5.37 10.04 12.85
CA LYS A 299 4.81 11.34 13.20
C LYS A 299 5.27 12.45 12.22
N ASP A 300 4.31 13.24 11.72
CA ASP A 300 4.51 14.37 10.80
C ASP A 300 5.37 14.01 9.57
N TYR A 301 5.26 12.76 9.13
CA TYR A 301 6.13 12.21 8.11
C TYR A 301 6.04 13.01 6.80
N TYR A 302 4.83 13.29 6.30
CA TYR A 302 4.67 13.99 5.02
C TYR A 302 5.15 15.44 5.09
N ASP A 303 4.95 16.10 6.23
CA ASP A 303 5.50 17.43 6.50
C ASP A 303 7.03 17.43 6.44
N LYS A 304 7.68 16.43 7.05
CA LYS A 304 9.13 16.27 7.02
C LYS A 304 9.66 15.97 5.62
N ILE A 305 8.95 15.14 4.83
CA ILE A 305 9.30 14.87 3.42
C ILE A 305 9.31 16.18 2.63
N SER A 306 8.23 16.95 2.73
CA SER A 306 8.03 18.20 1.99
C SER A 306 9.03 19.28 2.41
N LYS A 307 9.16 19.52 3.73
CA LYS A 307 10.08 20.52 4.31
C LYS A 307 11.53 20.35 3.87
N HIS A 308 11.98 19.12 3.66
CA HIS A 308 13.36 18.81 3.28
C HIS A 308 13.53 18.41 1.81
N ASP A 309 12.47 18.49 1.00
CA ASP A 309 12.44 18.11 -0.42
C ASP A 309 13.10 16.73 -0.67
N LEU A 310 12.74 15.76 0.17
CA LEU A 310 13.42 14.45 0.17
C LEU A 310 13.20 13.70 -1.14
N LYS A 311 12.05 13.88 -1.80
CA LYS A 311 11.78 13.33 -3.13
C LYS A 311 12.80 13.81 -4.17
N ALA A 312 13.11 15.11 -4.22
CA ALA A 312 14.11 15.61 -5.16
C ALA A 312 15.53 15.15 -4.81
N GLN A 313 15.85 14.99 -3.51
CA GLN A 313 17.14 14.42 -3.09
C GLN A 313 17.29 12.95 -3.54
N LEU A 314 16.25 12.14 -3.36
CA LEU A 314 16.20 10.75 -3.83
C LEU A 314 16.31 10.68 -5.36
N ALA A 315 15.64 11.59 -6.08
CA ALA A 315 15.72 11.67 -7.53
C ALA A 315 17.13 11.98 -8.07
N LYS A 316 18.07 12.46 -7.24
CA LYS A 316 19.48 12.66 -7.62
C LYS A 316 20.36 11.43 -7.38
N LYS A 317 19.87 10.46 -6.60
CA LYS A 317 20.61 9.21 -6.31
C LYS A 317 20.46 8.22 -7.47
N ARG A 318 21.53 7.47 -7.75
CA ARG A 318 21.52 6.37 -8.72
C ARG A 318 21.15 5.05 -8.05
N LYS A 319 21.84 4.73 -6.95
CA LYS A 319 21.59 3.52 -6.16
C LYS A 319 20.80 3.87 -4.91
N LEU A 320 19.63 3.27 -4.77
CA LEU A 320 18.70 3.45 -3.66
C LEU A 320 18.73 2.18 -2.79
N THR A 321 19.65 2.16 -1.84
CA THR A 321 19.89 1.01 -0.97
C THR A 321 19.38 1.24 0.44
N ALA A 322 19.26 0.17 1.23
CA ALA A 322 18.89 0.27 2.64
C ALA A 322 19.75 1.27 3.42
N ARG A 323 21.06 1.37 3.11
CA ARG A 323 21.96 2.34 3.72
C ARG A 323 21.54 3.78 3.42
N VAL A 324 21.17 4.09 2.18
CA VAL A 324 20.72 5.43 1.79
C VAL A 324 19.48 5.82 2.59
N PHE A 325 18.50 4.92 2.66
CA PHE A 325 17.25 5.18 3.38
C PHE A 325 17.46 5.32 4.88
N LYS A 326 18.29 4.47 5.50
CA LYS A 326 18.62 4.60 6.93
C LYS A 326 19.32 5.92 7.24
N THR A 327 20.34 6.28 6.47
CA THR A 327 21.05 7.57 6.67
C THR A 327 20.11 8.76 6.50
N MET A 328 19.18 8.72 5.53
CA MET A 328 18.18 9.79 5.38
C MET A 328 17.14 9.77 6.50
N GLY A 329 16.68 8.60 6.93
CA GLY A 329 15.72 8.43 8.01
C GLY A 329 16.25 8.94 9.35
N GLU A 330 17.51 8.64 9.69
CA GLU A 330 18.19 9.17 10.87
C GLU A 330 18.32 10.70 10.81
N LYS A 331 18.80 11.21 9.67
CA LYS A 331 19.09 12.64 9.49
C LYS A 331 17.83 13.50 9.53
N TYR A 332 16.75 13.06 8.87
CA TYR A 332 15.53 13.85 8.69
C TYR A 332 14.37 13.39 9.59
N GLN A 333 14.62 12.39 10.46
CA GLN A 333 13.62 11.84 11.39
C GLN A 333 12.36 11.33 10.68
N VAL A 334 12.55 10.62 9.56
CA VAL A 334 11.48 10.04 8.73
C VAL A 334 11.60 8.53 8.66
N CYS A 335 10.48 7.83 8.44
CA CYS A 335 10.46 6.38 8.34
C CYS A 335 11.25 5.91 7.09
N PRO A 336 12.36 5.18 7.27
CA PRO A 336 13.17 4.72 6.13
C PRO A 336 12.44 3.68 5.28
N PHE A 337 11.47 2.94 5.87
CA PHE A 337 10.65 1.97 5.14
C PHE A 337 9.64 2.65 4.22
N GLU A 338 8.90 3.67 4.66
CA GLU A 338 7.97 4.37 3.75
C GLU A 338 8.73 5.20 2.72
N LEU A 339 9.89 5.76 3.09
CA LEU A 339 10.74 6.51 2.17
C LEU A 339 11.23 5.65 0.99
N GLN A 340 11.55 4.37 1.19
CA GLN A 340 11.89 3.47 0.07
C GLN A 340 10.68 3.18 -0.83
N ILE A 341 9.46 3.15 -0.28
CA ILE A 341 8.24 2.91 -1.05
C ILE A 341 7.98 4.09 -1.98
N GLU A 342 8.09 5.31 -1.47
CA GLU A 342 7.97 6.52 -2.31
C GLU A 342 9.05 6.57 -3.41
N ALA A 343 10.27 6.13 -3.10
CA ALA A 343 11.37 6.14 -4.04
C ALA A 343 11.20 5.16 -5.22
N CYS A 344 10.28 4.19 -5.13
CA CYS A 344 9.97 3.26 -6.22
C CYS A 344 9.50 3.94 -7.51
N GLU A 345 8.92 5.15 -7.42
CA GLU A 345 8.48 5.89 -8.60
C GLU A 345 9.67 6.35 -9.47
N GLU A 346 10.77 6.72 -8.81
CA GLU A 346 11.99 7.26 -9.44
C GLU A 346 12.92 6.19 -10.02
N ALA A 347 12.84 4.97 -9.50
CA ALA A 347 13.69 3.85 -9.89
C ALA A 347 13.40 3.35 -11.31
N ASP A 348 14.44 2.95 -12.04
CA ASP A 348 14.35 2.27 -13.34
C ASP A 348 14.22 0.76 -13.18
N THR A 349 14.83 0.23 -12.11
CA THR A 349 14.67 -1.16 -11.69
C THR A 349 14.36 -1.22 -10.21
N VAL A 350 13.28 -1.90 -9.84
CA VAL A 350 12.91 -2.23 -8.47
C VAL A 350 13.16 -3.72 -8.23
N ILE A 351 14.00 -4.06 -7.26
CA ILE A 351 14.32 -5.43 -6.86
C ILE A 351 13.59 -5.72 -5.53
N CYS A 352 12.79 -6.77 -5.47
CA CYS A 352 12.01 -7.10 -4.27
C CYS A 352 11.67 -8.59 -4.12
N ASP A 353 11.05 -8.95 -3.00
CA ASP A 353 10.44 -10.27 -2.75
C ASP A 353 9.03 -10.35 -3.37
N TYR A 354 8.51 -11.57 -3.55
CA TYR A 354 7.17 -11.86 -4.09
C TYR A 354 6.05 -11.11 -3.36
N ASN A 355 6.16 -10.97 -2.05
CA ASN A 355 5.10 -10.38 -1.24
C ASN A 355 4.79 -8.91 -1.61
N TYR A 356 5.77 -8.17 -2.13
CA TYR A 356 5.60 -6.77 -2.55
C TYR A 356 4.79 -6.62 -3.85
N VAL A 357 4.64 -7.70 -4.62
CA VAL A 357 3.91 -7.73 -5.89
C VAL A 357 2.61 -8.53 -5.75
N PHE A 358 2.70 -9.75 -5.20
CA PHE A 358 1.63 -10.75 -5.20
C PHE A 358 0.89 -10.88 -3.85
N GLY A 359 1.38 -10.25 -2.77
CA GLY A 359 0.70 -10.27 -1.49
C GLY A 359 -0.59 -9.42 -1.51
N GLU A 360 -1.55 -9.75 -0.66
CA GLU A 360 -2.86 -9.06 -0.56
C GLU A 360 -2.74 -7.54 -0.41
N ARG A 361 -1.75 -7.10 0.37
CA ARG A 361 -1.40 -5.69 0.59
C ARG A 361 -0.18 -5.27 -0.24
N SER A 362 -0.14 -5.69 -1.51
CA SER A 362 0.93 -5.39 -2.46
C SER A 362 1.31 -3.92 -2.42
N VAL A 363 2.54 -3.65 -1.98
CA VAL A 363 3.03 -2.28 -1.80
C VAL A 363 3.27 -1.60 -3.15
N LEU A 364 3.65 -2.36 -4.17
CA LEU A 364 3.77 -1.82 -5.52
C LEU A 364 2.41 -1.49 -6.12
N GLY A 365 1.35 -2.24 -5.78
CA GLY A 365 -0.03 -1.88 -6.14
C GLY A 365 -0.52 -0.58 -5.49
N ARG A 366 0.08 -0.17 -4.36
CA ARG A 366 -0.19 1.13 -3.70
C ARG A 366 0.57 2.30 -4.35
N ILE A 367 1.67 2.03 -5.05
CA ILE A 367 2.44 3.07 -5.75
C ILE A 367 1.74 3.37 -7.07
N LYS A 368 0.64 4.12 -6.98
CA LYS A 368 -0.03 4.74 -8.12
C LYS A 368 0.61 6.09 -8.37
N GLY A 369 1.71 6.12 -9.12
CA GLY A 369 2.16 7.37 -9.73
C GLY A 369 1.13 7.82 -10.76
N ILE A 370 1.20 9.09 -11.17
CA ILE A 370 0.42 9.54 -12.33
C ILE A 370 0.91 8.73 -13.55
N ASP A 371 0.05 7.85 -14.06
CA ASP A 371 0.32 7.04 -15.27
C ASP A 371 0.19 7.93 -16.51
N HIS A 372 1.14 8.85 -16.63
CA HIS A 372 1.21 9.82 -17.72
C HIS A 372 2.58 9.76 -18.39
N ALA A 373 2.55 9.89 -19.71
CA ALA A 373 3.70 9.79 -20.60
C ALA A 373 4.46 8.45 -20.58
N GLN A 374 3.94 7.42 -19.89
CA GLN A 374 4.43 6.06 -19.94
C GLN A 374 3.47 5.21 -20.77
N GLU A 375 3.99 4.25 -21.54
CA GLU A 375 3.18 3.40 -22.40
C GLU A 375 3.04 2.01 -21.79
N GLY A 376 1.81 1.57 -21.52
CA GLY A 376 1.54 0.24 -20.94
C GLY A 376 2.08 0.09 -19.50
N LEU A 377 2.10 -1.15 -18.99
CA LEU A 377 2.55 -1.45 -17.63
C LEU A 377 4.07 -1.67 -17.55
N SER A 378 4.62 -1.60 -16.33
CA SER A 378 6.00 -1.99 -16.04
C SER A 378 6.25 -3.47 -16.36
N ASN A 379 7.48 -3.80 -16.74
CA ASN A 379 7.87 -5.19 -16.97
C ASN A 379 8.08 -5.91 -15.65
N LEU A 380 7.47 -7.09 -15.49
CA LEU A 380 7.61 -7.94 -14.31
C LEU A 380 8.48 -9.14 -14.64
N VAL A 381 9.62 -9.26 -13.96
CA VAL A 381 10.51 -10.42 -14.05
C VAL A 381 10.39 -11.22 -12.76
N VAL A 382 9.99 -12.48 -12.88
CA VAL A 382 9.88 -13.41 -11.75
C VAL A 382 11.01 -14.43 -11.83
N ASP A 383 12.01 -14.28 -10.96
CA ASP A 383 13.14 -15.20 -10.87
C ASP A 383 12.88 -16.28 -9.82
N GLU A 384 13.27 -17.52 -10.10
CA GLU A 384 12.90 -18.72 -9.32
C GLU A 384 11.39 -18.92 -9.13
N ALA A 385 10.64 -18.70 -10.22
CA ALA A 385 9.17 -18.77 -10.26
C ALA A 385 8.57 -20.09 -9.75
N HIS A 386 9.36 -21.18 -9.67
CA HIS A 386 8.93 -22.44 -9.05
C HIS A 386 8.51 -22.28 -7.57
N ASN A 387 9.00 -21.26 -6.87
CA ASN A 387 8.61 -20.95 -5.50
C ASN A 387 7.32 -20.14 -5.39
N LEU A 388 6.82 -19.56 -6.50
CA LEU A 388 5.70 -18.62 -6.47
C LEU A 388 4.37 -19.30 -6.10
N PRO A 389 3.98 -20.48 -6.62
CA PRO A 389 2.68 -21.08 -6.28
C PRO A 389 2.53 -21.37 -4.78
N SER A 390 3.54 -21.96 -4.14
CA SER A 390 3.49 -22.26 -2.71
C SER A 390 3.46 -21.00 -1.85
N ARG A 391 4.22 -19.96 -2.25
CA ARG A 391 4.18 -18.64 -1.61
C ARG A 391 2.84 -17.94 -1.77
N GLY A 392 2.28 -17.98 -2.97
CA GLY A 392 0.98 -17.40 -3.29
C GLY A 392 -0.15 -18.02 -2.46
N MET A 393 -0.20 -19.35 -2.39
CA MET A 393 -1.15 -20.07 -1.52
C MET A 393 -1.01 -19.67 -0.05
N GLY A 394 0.21 -19.52 0.43
CA GLY A 394 0.49 -19.07 1.79
C GLY A 394 -0.03 -17.68 2.13
N TYR A 395 -0.17 -16.76 1.17
CA TYR A 395 -0.75 -15.42 1.43
C TYR A 395 -2.23 -15.49 1.82
N TYR A 396 -2.98 -16.44 1.25
CA TYR A 396 -4.42 -16.61 1.45
C TYR A 396 -4.77 -17.79 2.38
N SER A 397 -3.77 -18.36 3.06
CA SER A 397 -3.95 -19.51 3.97
C SER A 397 -3.33 -19.21 5.34
N PRO A 398 -3.85 -18.20 6.08
CA PRO A 398 -3.42 -17.94 7.46
C PRO A 398 -3.72 -19.16 8.34
N ALA A 399 -2.88 -19.37 9.36
CA ALA A 399 -3.00 -20.54 10.23
C ALA A 399 -2.76 -20.17 11.69
N LEU A 400 -3.71 -20.56 12.56
CA LEU A 400 -3.56 -20.51 14.01
C LEU A 400 -3.10 -21.86 14.52
N SER A 401 -2.03 -21.86 15.32
CA SER A 401 -1.42 -23.09 15.84
C SER A 401 -1.34 -23.04 17.35
N SER A 402 -2.13 -23.89 18.01
CA SER A 402 -2.08 -24.06 19.47
C SER A 402 -0.67 -24.42 19.97
N TYR A 403 0.08 -25.23 19.22
CA TYR A 403 1.48 -25.53 19.50
C TYR A 403 2.39 -24.31 19.46
N THR A 404 2.15 -23.38 18.51
CA THR A 404 2.90 -22.13 18.43
C THR A 404 2.59 -21.23 19.63
N LEU A 405 1.31 -21.12 20.02
CA LEU A 405 0.91 -20.37 21.21
C LEU A 405 1.49 -20.97 22.50
N GLU A 406 1.51 -22.30 22.65
CA GLU A 406 2.12 -22.97 23.81
C GLU A 406 3.62 -22.65 23.94
N LYS A 407 4.35 -22.58 22.82
CA LYS A 407 5.77 -22.19 22.83
C LYS A 407 6.01 -20.75 23.29
N MET A 408 5.02 -19.88 23.15
CA MET A 408 5.14 -18.48 23.55
C MET A 408 5.10 -18.28 25.07
N ARG A 409 4.69 -19.28 25.85
CA ARG A 409 4.66 -19.19 27.32
C ARG A 409 6.01 -18.80 27.93
N GLU A 410 7.09 -19.41 27.44
CA GLU A 410 8.44 -19.10 27.95
C GLU A 410 8.84 -17.66 27.62
N GLU A 411 8.38 -17.12 26.49
CA GLU A 411 8.61 -15.74 26.11
C GLU A 411 7.77 -14.78 26.97
N VAL A 412 6.51 -15.12 27.27
CA VAL A 412 5.60 -14.33 28.12
C VAL A 412 6.11 -14.18 29.55
N LYS A 413 6.81 -15.18 30.09
CA LYS A 413 7.45 -15.10 31.41
C LYS A 413 8.50 -13.99 31.53
N THR A 414 9.01 -13.48 30.40
CA THR A 414 9.97 -12.37 30.39
C THR A 414 9.32 -11.00 30.62
N LEU A 415 7.98 -10.92 30.54
CA LEU A 415 7.22 -9.71 30.82
C LEU A 415 7.16 -9.40 32.33
N PRO A 416 6.87 -8.15 32.71
CA PRO A 416 6.60 -7.80 34.10
C PRO A 416 5.45 -8.62 34.67
N LYS A 417 5.56 -9.04 35.94
CA LYS A 417 4.66 -10.02 36.59
C LYS A 417 3.16 -9.77 36.36
N LYS A 418 2.71 -8.51 36.43
CA LYS A 418 1.30 -8.15 36.19
C LYS A 418 0.86 -8.38 34.74
N MET A 419 1.70 -8.02 33.77
CA MET A 419 1.43 -8.20 32.34
C MET A 419 1.61 -9.66 31.91
N ALA A 420 2.61 -10.35 32.47
CA ALA A 420 2.84 -11.77 32.23
C ALA A 420 1.61 -12.61 32.59
N GLY A 421 1.02 -12.39 33.77
CA GLY A 421 -0.19 -13.10 34.20
C GLY A 421 -1.37 -12.89 33.25
N GLN A 422 -1.67 -11.63 32.90
CA GLN A 422 -2.76 -11.31 31.97
C GLN A 422 -2.52 -11.89 30.57
N CYS A 423 -1.29 -11.81 30.05
CA CYS A 423 -0.95 -12.38 28.75
C CYS A 423 -1.01 -13.92 28.76
N GLU A 424 -0.65 -14.55 29.88
CA GLU A 424 -0.75 -16.00 30.04
C GLU A 424 -2.21 -16.46 30.12
N ASP A 425 -3.09 -15.71 30.78
CA ASP A 425 -4.53 -15.97 30.79
C ASP A 425 -5.11 -15.89 29.37
N LEU A 426 -4.78 -14.84 28.62
CA LEU A 426 -5.18 -14.72 27.21
C LEU A 426 -4.66 -15.88 26.35
N LEU A 427 -3.40 -16.27 26.50
CA LEU A 427 -2.85 -17.44 25.81
C LEU A 427 -3.63 -18.71 26.14
N ASN A 428 -3.98 -18.93 27.41
CA ASN A 428 -4.77 -20.09 27.85
C ASN A 428 -6.15 -20.11 27.19
N ASP A 429 -6.82 -18.97 27.12
CA ASP A 429 -8.14 -18.84 26.51
C ASP A 429 -8.09 -19.05 25.00
N MET A 430 -7.13 -18.43 24.31
CA MET A 430 -6.88 -18.62 22.89
C MET A 430 -6.61 -20.09 22.54
N ILE A 431 -5.74 -20.77 23.30
CA ILE A 431 -5.46 -22.20 23.11
C ILE A 431 -6.72 -23.04 23.35
N ARG A 432 -7.54 -22.69 24.35
CA ARG A 432 -8.82 -23.36 24.61
C ARG A 432 -9.80 -23.18 23.46
N VAL A 433 -9.89 -21.98 22.87
CA VAL A 433 -10.74 -21.70 21.70
C VAL A 433 -10.31 -22.57 20.51
N ILE A 434 -9.01 -22.61 20.18
CA ILE A 434 -8.49 -23.46 19.09
C ILE A 434 -8.74 -24.95 19.37
N LYS A 435 -8.56 -25.42 20.60
CA LYS A 435 -8.76 -26.84 20.93
C LYS A 435 -10.25 -27.24 20.83
N LYS A 436 -11.17 -26.35 21.21
CA LYS A 436 -12.62 -26.59 21.11
C LYS A 436 -13.13 -26.72 19.67
N THR A 437 -12.41 -26.17 18.69
CA THR A 437 -12.77 -26.35 17.27
C THR A 437 -12.29 -27.68 16.70
N SER A 438 -11.41 -28.42 17.38
CA SER A 438 -10.96 -29.73 16.91
C SER A 438 -12.08 -30.76 17.06
N PRO A 439 -12.42 -31.54 16.01
CA PRO A 439 -13.29 -32.71 16.15
C PRO A 439 -12.66 -33.71 17.12
N GLU A 440 -13.50 -34.44 17.85
CA GLU A 440 -13.04 -35.51 18.73
C GLU A 440 -12.27 -36.59 17.93
N ASN A 441 -11.11 -37.01 18.43
CA ASN A 441 -10.27 -38.07 17.85
C ASN A 441 -9.77 -37.84 16.41
N CYS A 442 -9.56 -36.59 16.01
CA CYS A 442 -9.07 -36.24 14.70
C CYS A 442 -7.55 -36.54 14.54
N GLN A 443 -7.19 -37.61 13.82
CA GLN A 443 -5.78 -37.98 13.51
C GLN A 443 -5.31 -37.53 12.11
N LYS A 444 -6.22 -36.98 11.29
CA LYS A 444 -5.95 -36.52 9.92
C LYS A 444 -6.50 -35.10 9.75
N PRO A 445 -6.00 -34.29 8.79
CA PRO A 445 -6.62 -33.01 8.47
C PRO A 445 -8.10 -33.20 8.15
N SER A 446 -8.96 -32.44 8.85
CA SER A 446 -10.41 -32.47 8.66
C SER A 446 -10.94 -31.06 8.44
N HIS A 447 -11.96 -30.95 7.60
CA HIS A 447 -12.74 -29.72 7.47
C HIS A 447 -13.65 -29.56 8.68
N VAL A 448 -13.70 -28.35 9.22
CA VAL A 448 -14.54 -27.98 10.35
C VAL A 448 -15.29 -26.70 9.99
N GLU A 449 -16.58 -26.65 10.30
CA GLU A 449 -17.33 -25.40 10.26
C GLU A 449 -16.96 -24.55 11.49
N LEU A 450 -16.31 -23.42 11.24
CA LEU A 450 -15.79 -22.54 12.29
C LEU A 450 -16.86 -21.53 12.70
N LYS A 451 -17.15 -21.49 14.01
CA LYS A 451 -17.85 -20.38 14.65
C LYS A 451 -16.83 -19.28 14.93
N LEU A 452 -16.99 -18.12 14.30
CA LEU A 452 -16.01 -17.02 14.37
C LEU A 452 -16.13 -16.21 15.67
N GLU A 453 -17.30 -16.19 16.31
CA GLU A 453 -17.59 -15.34 17.47
C GLU A 453 -16.58 -15.52 18.61
N PRO A 454 -16.18 -16.74 19.03
CA PRO A 454 -15.17 -16.91 20.07
C PRO A 454 -13.79 -16.37 19.67
N PHE A 455 -13.42 -16.41 18.40
CA PHE A 455 -12.14 -15.88 17.93
C PHE A 455 -12.12 -14.36 17.91
N LEU A 456 -13.24 -13.75 17.51
CA LEU A 456 -13.42 -12.30 17.50
C LEU A 456 -13.41 -11.72 18.92
N ILE A 457 -14.04 -12.40 19.89
CA ILE A 457 -13.98 -12.01 21.30
C ILE A 457 -12.53 -12.02 21.81
N MET A 458 -11.76 -13.06 21.48
CA MET A 458 -10.33 -13.12 21.85
C MET A 458 -9.50 -12.05 21.17
N ASP A 459 -9.78 -11.70 19.90
CA ASP A 459 -9.10 -10.61 19.20
C ASP A 459 -9.39 -9.26 19.90
N GLU A 460 -10.62 -9.02 20.35
CA GLU A 460 -10.99 -7.83 21.11
C GLU A 460 -10.28 -7.75 22.47
N GLU A 461 -10.28 -8.84 23.24
CA GLU A 461 -9.56 -8.90 24.52
C GLU A 461 -8.05 -8.68 24.32
N LEU A 462 -7.47 -9.27 23.27
CA LEU A 462 -6.08 -9.09 22.92
C LEU A 462 -5.76 -7.64 22.51
N ARG A 463 -6.62 -6.98 21.73
CA ARG A 463 -6.46 -5.56 21.37
C ARG A 463 -6.59 -4.64 22.59
N SER A 464 -7.51 -4.95 23.49
CA SER A 464 -7.67 -4.22 24.77
C SER A 464 -6.41 -4.36 25.63
N PHE A 465 -5.87 -5.58 25.72
CA PHE A 465 -4.60 -5.83 26.40
C PHE A 465 -3.42 -5.13 25.74
N LEU A 466 -3.32 -5.20 24.41
CA LEU A 466 -2.29 -4.51 23.63
C LEU A 466 -2.32 -2.99 23.91
N SER A 467 -3.50 -2.37 23.91
CA SER A 467 -3.63 -0.93 24.19
C SER A 467 -3.06 -0.57 25.57
N LYS A 468 -3.46 -1.32 26.61
CA LYS A 468 -2.92 -1.15 27.98
C LYS A 468 -1.41 -1.43 28.06
N TYR A 469 -0.92 -2.38 27.28
CA TYR A 469 0.50 -2.72 27.21
C TYR A 469 1.31 -1.59 26.58
N LEU A 470 0.83 -1.00 25.47
CA LEU A 470 1.47 0.12 24.80
C LEU A 470 1.43 1.43 25.62
N GLU A 471 0.40 1.62 26.44
CA GLU A 471 0.28 2.75 27.37
C GLU A 471 1.11 2.58 28.66
N SER A 472 1.66 1.39 28.90
CA SER A 472 2.44 1.12 30.10
C SER A 472 3.91 1.54 29.96
N ASP A 473 4.62 1.67 31.08
CA ASP A 473 6.06 1.96 31.11
C ASP A 473 6.94 0.76 30.68
N VAL A 474 6.36 -0.29 30.10
CA VAL A 474 7.09 -1.49 29.70
C VAL A 474 7.87 -1.21 28.41
N GLU A 475 9.18 -1.41 28.49
CA GLU A 475 10.04 -1.29 27.32
C GLU A 475 9.78 -2.44 26.33
N ILE A 476 9.33 -2.09 25.12
CA ILE A 476 9.10 -3.04 24.03
C ILE A 476 10.45 -3.47 23.43
N LYS A 477 10.77 -4.76 23.59
CA LYS A 477 12.01 -5.35 23.11
C LYS A 477 11.84 -5.99 21.72
N PRO A 478 12.93 -6.24 20.98
CA PRO A 478 12.85 -7.03 19.75
C PRO A 478 12.30 -8.42 20.03
N ARG A 479 11.36 -8.88 19.20
CA ARG A 479 10.57 -10.11 19.36
C ARG A 479 9.69 -10.08 20.60
N ASP A 480 9.06 -8.94 20.87
CA ASP A 480 8.15 -8.77 22.00
C ASP A 480 7.02 -9.82 21.98
N PRO A 481 6.78 -10.55 23.09
CA PRO A 481 5.82 -11.66 23.10
C PRO A 481 4.38 -11.20 22.93
N VAL A 482 4.01 -9.99 23.39
CA VAL A 482 2.65 -9.45 23.25
C VAL A 482 2.40 -9.08 21.80
N LEU A 483 3.34 -8.39 21.16
CA LEU A 483 3.21 -7.99 19.76
C LEU A 483 3.24 -9.20 18.82
N LYS A 484 4.09 -10.18 19.12
CA LYS A 484 4.09 -11.47 18.43
C LYS A 484 2.73 -12.16 18.57
N LEU A 485 2.13 -12.15 19.77
CA LEU A 485 0.83 -12.78 19.99
C LEU A 485 -0.27 -12.10 19.17
N CYS A 486 -0.29 -10.77 19.17
CA CYS A 486 -1.19 -9.98 18.33
C CYS A 486 -1.01 -10.29 16.85
N PHE A 487 0.23 -10.34 16.36
CA PHE A 487 0.51 -10.66 14.95
C PHE A 487 0.10 -12.09 14.56
N TYR A 488 0.20 -13.05 15.48
CA TYR A 488 -0.21 -14.42 15.19
C TYR A 488 -1.73 -14.61 15.24
N TRP A 489 -2.43 -13.87 16.09
CA TRP A 489 -3.88 -14.01 16.30
C TRP A 489 -4.72 -13.24 15.27
N SER A 490 -4.34 -11.99 14.99
CA SER A 490 -4.98 -11.11 14.02
C SER A 490 -4.60 -11.45 12.58
#